data_AF-A0A443RWT0-F1
#
_entry.id   AF-A0A443RWT0-F1
#
_cell.length_a   1.000
_cell.length_b   1.000
_cell.length_c   1.000
_cell.angle_alpha   90.00
_cell.angle_beta   90.00
_cell.angle_gamma   90.00
#
_symmetry.space_group_name_H-M   'P 1'
#
loop_
_entity.id
_entity.type
_entity.pdbx_description
1 polymer ?
#
loop_
_entity_poly.entity_id
_entity_poly.type
_entity_poly.pdbx_seq_one_letter_code
_entity_poly.pdbx_strand_id
1 'polypeptide(L)' 'MVDPDKLNIDSIIARLLEVRGSRPGKNVQLSEAEIKSLCVKSREIFLSQPILLELEAPLKIC' A
#
# COMPACT_ATOMS: atom_id res chain seq x y z
N MET A 1 0.30 15.99 18.07
CA MET A 1 0.17 16.75 16.80
C MET A 1 0.15 15.73 15.68
N VAL A 2 -0.96 15.63 14.94
CA VAL A 2 -1.08 14.72 13.79
C VAL A 2 -0.51 15.48 12.60
N ASP A 3 0.58 14.97 12.05
CA ASP A 3 1.26 15.53 10.89
C ASP A 3 0.30 15.46 9.68
N PRO A 4 -0.10 16.60 9.08
CA PRO A 4 -1.09 16.65 8.01
C PRO A 4 -0.62 15.94 6.72
N ASP A 5 0.68 15.66 6.58
CA ASP A 5 1.26 14.91 5.46
C ASP A 5 1.37 13.40 5.74
N LYS A 6 0.96 12.95 6.92
CA LYS A 6 1.06 11.53 7.28
C LYS A 6 -0.08 10.74 6.67
N LEU A 7 0.18 10.15 5.52
CA LEU A 7 -0.70 9.14 4.93
C LEU A 7 -1.00 8.03 5.96
N ASN A 8 -2.29 7.84 6.26
CA ASN A 8 -2.75 6.82 7.19
C ASN A 8 -2.80 5.46 6.50
N ILE A 9 -1.65 4.80 6.41
CA ILE A 9 -1.48 3.47 5.79
C ILE A 9 -2.44 2.45 6.41
N ASP A 10 -2.57 2.43 7.74
CA ASP A 10 -3.35 1.43 8.44
C ASP A 10 -4.84 1.49 8.08
N SER A 11 -5.38 2.71 7.95
CA SER A 11 -6.77 2.93 7.50
C SER A 11 -7.00 2.45 6.07
N ILE A 12 -6.05 2.72 5.16
CA ILE A 12 -6.12 2.27 3.76
C ILE A 12 -6.08 0.75 3.69
N ILE A 13 -5.16 0.11 4.43
CA ILE A 13 -5.04 -1.35 4.49
C ILE A 13 -6.34 -1.95 5.02
N ALA A 14 -6.89 -1.43 6.13
CA ALA A 14 -8.13 -1.93 6.71
C ALA A 14 -9.28 -1.92 5.68
N ARG A 15 -9.50 -0.79 5.00
CA ARG A 15 -10.54 -0.64 3.96
C ARG A 15 -10.33 -1.56 2.76
N LEU A 16 -9.08 -1.76 2.34
CA LEU A 16 -8.75 -2.70 1.26
C LEU A 16 -9.02 -4.16 1.66
N LEU A 17 -8.89 -4.50 2.94
CA LEU A 17 -9.13 -5.85 3.45
C LEU A 17 -10.59 -6.13 3.82
N GLU A 18 -11.39 -5.08 4.09
CA GLU A 18 -12.82 -5.20 4.43
C GLU A 18 -13.68 -5.90 3.35
N VAL A 19 -13.20 -5.94 2.09
CA VAL A 19 -13.91 -6.65 1.02
C VAL A 19 -13.66 -8.16 1.03
N ARG A 20 -12.80 -8.69 1.90
CA ARG A 20 -12.66 -10.14 2.09
C ARG A 20 -14.00 -10.73 2.53
N GLY A 21 -14.46 -11.77 1.85
CA GLY A 21 -15.78 -12.38 2.10
C GLY A 21 -16.97 -11.63 1.49
N SER A 22 -16.75 -10.45 0.90
CA SER A 22 -17.77 -9.82 0.05
C SER A 22 -17.86 -10.51 -1.31
N ARG A 23 -18.97 -10.27 -2.04
CA ARG A 23 -19.11 -10.72 -3.43
C ARG A 23 -17.90 -10.26 -4.27
N PRO A 24 -17.26 -11.15 -5.04
CA PRO A 24 -16.17 -10.79 -5.95
C PRO A 24 -16.58 -9.63 -6.87
N GLY A 25 -15.66 -8.68 -7.07
CA GLY A 25 -15.90 -7.45 -7.84
C GLY A 25 -16.42 -6.26 -7.04
N LYS A 26 -16.54 -6.36 -5.70
CA LYS A 26 -16.82 -5.20 -4.85
C LYS A 26 -15.64 -4.23 -4.84
N ASN A 27 -15.88 -2.99 -5.24
CA ASN A 27 -14.86 -1.93 -5.25
C ASN A 27 -14.63 -1.36 -3.85
N VAL A 28 -13.39 -0.97 -3.58
CA VAL A 28 -13.00 -0.16 -2.42
C VAL A 28 -12.83 1.27 -2.91
N GLN A 29 -13.55 2.20 -2.29
CA GLN A 29 -13.41 3.62 -2.60
C GLN A 29 -12.17 4.15 -1.90
N LEU A 30 -11.22 4.72 -2.64
CA LEU A 30 -10.09 5.49 -2.13
C LEU A 30 -10.12 6.85 -2.84
N SER A 31 -9.76 7.92 -2.13
CA SER A 31 -9.62 9.24 -2.74
C SER A 31 -8.40 9.28 -3.66
N GLU A 32 -8.43 10.17 -4.64
CA GLU A 32 -7.30 10.41 -5.53
C GLU A 32 -6.03 10.78 -4.76
N ALA A 33 -6.16 11.56 -3.68
CA ALA A 33 -5.04 11.94 -2.82
C ALA A 33 -4.41 10.73 -2.13
N GLU A 34 -5.22 9.81 -1.58
CA GLU A 34 -4.73 8.56 -0.98
C GLU A 34 -3.96 7.72 -2.02
N ILE A 35 -4.51 7.56 -3.22
CA ILE A 35 -3.88 6.79 -4.30
C ILE A 35 -2.56 7.43 -4.74
N LYS A 36 -2.54 8.73 -4.99
CA LYS A 36 -1.31 9.45 -5.39
C LYS A 36 -0.23 9.33 -4.33
N SER A 37 -0.58 9.51 -3.06
CA SER A 37 0.39 9.45 -1.97
C SER A 37 0.94 8.03 -1.77
N LEU A 38 0.15 6.98 -1.99
CA LEU A 38 0.67 5.60 -2.05
C LEU A 38 1.71 5.43 -3.17
N CYS A 39 1.43 5.95 -4.37
CA CYS A 39 2.36 5.87 -5.51
C CYS A 39 3.66 6.64 -5.24
N VAL A 40 3.56 7.87 -4.73
CA VAL A 40 4.74 8.69 -4.39
C VAL A 40 5.58 7.99 -3.33
N LYS A 41 4.96 7.52 -2.25
CA LYS A 41 5.71 6.90 -1.17
C LYS A 41 6.34 5.56 -1.57
N SER A 42 5.61 4.75 -2.35
CA SER A 42 6.14 3.48 -2.87
C SER A 42 7.31 3.73 -3.82
N ARG A 43 7.23 4.75 -4.67
CA ARG A 43 8.32 5.14 -5.57
C ARG A 43 9.58 5.53 -4.82
N GLU A 44 9.48 6.29 -3.74
CA GLU A 44 10.63 6.61 -2.87
C GLU A 44 11.28 5.34 -2.31
N ILE A 45 10.47 4.40 -1.81
CA ILE A 45 10.96 3.13 -1.26
C ILE A 45 11.68 2.33 -2.35
N PHE A 46 11.08 2.16 -3.53
CA PHE A 46 11.69 1.43 -4.64
C PHE A 46 12.99 2.07 -5.11
N LEU A 47 13.10 3.40 -5.12
CA LEU A 47 14.34 4.10 -5.49
C LEU A 47 15.43 4.00 -4.42
N SER A 48 15.05 3.82 -3.15
CA SER A 48 16.01 3.60 -2.06
C SER A 48 16.53 2.17 -1.99
N GLN A 49 15.82 1.21 -2.59
CA GLN A 49 16.22 -0.19 -2.68
C GLN A 49 17.08 -0.43 -3.94
N PRO A 50 17.98 -1.41 -3.92
CA PRO A 50 18.73 -1.78 -5.11
C PRO A 50 17.79 -2.35 -6.18
N ILE A 51 18.08 -2.05 -7.45
CA ILE A 51 17.31 -2.55 -8.60
C ILE A 51 17.35 -4.09 -8.70
N LEU A 52 18.44 -4.70 -8.22
CA LEU A 52 18.57 -6.14 -8.02
C LEU A 52 18.43 -6.42 -6.52
N LEU A 53 17.29 -6.96 -6.12
CA LEU A 53 17.02 -7.29 -4.71
C LEU A 53 17.79 -8.55 -4.31
N GLU A 54 18.51 -8.46 -3.19
CA GLU A 54 19.09 -9.59 -2.48
C GLU A 54 18.15 -9.96 -1.34
N LEU A 55 17.51 -11.13 -1.43
CA LEU A 55 16.48 -11.58 -0.48
C LEU A 55 16.89 -12.90 0.18
N GLU A 56 16.57 -13.04 1.46
CA GLU A 56 16.83 -14.26 2.23
C GLU A 56 15.56 -15.11 2.39
N ALA A 57 15.74 -16.43 2.43
CA ALA A 57 14.66 -17.38 2.71
C ALA A 57 14.33 -17.42 4.21
N PRO A 58 13.09 -17.77 4.61
CA PRO A 58 11.96 -18.20 3.76
C PRO A 58 11.11 -17.04 3.25
N LEU A 59 10.69 -17.11 1.98
CA LEU A 59 9.72 -16.17 1.38
C LEU A 59 8.71 -16.90 0.49
N LYS A 60 7.57 -16.26 0.20
CA LYS A 60 6.59 -16.71 -0.80
C LYS A 60 6.71 -15.86 -2.06
N ILE A 61 6.89 -16.50 -3.21
CA ILE A 61 6.84 -15.85 -4.53
C ILE A 61 5.45 -16.10 -5.09
N CYS A 62 4.74 -15.02 -5.47
CA CYS A 62 3.37 -15.05 -5.99
C CYS A 62 3.33 -14.56 -7.44
#